data_AF-K1P6N6-F1
#
_entry.id   AF-K1P6N6-F1
#
_cell.length_a   1.000
_cell.length_b   1.000
_cell.length_c   1.000
_cell.angle_alpha   90.00
_cell.angle_beta   90.00
_cell.angle_gamma   90.00
#
_symmetry.space_group_name_H-M   'P 1'
#
loop_
_entity.id
_entity.type
_entity.pdbx_description
1 polymer ?
#
loop_
_entity_poly.entity_id
_entity_poly.type
_entity_poly.pdbx_seq_one_letter_code
_entity_poly.pdbx_strand_id
1 'polypeptide(L)'
;MVTAVKLLEDSTASCCYNFYRDGNQCKDCPDGYFGFNCSEVCETPSYGLKCALKCDCFPCHHIYGCNSATSSREETTVLVETKGGDATNKLQETIVTVVRQITIPTDLFSKKCKES
;
A
#
# COMPACT_ATOMS: atom_id res chain seq x y z
N MET A 1 -35.84 8.46 36.70
CA MET A 1 -34.65 8.90 35.92
C MET A 1 -34.18 7.68 35.15
N VAL A 2 -34.67 7.51 33.92
CA VAL A 2 -34.53 6.27 33.17
C VAL A 2 -33.19 6.24 32.44
N THR A 3 -32.53 5.11 32.59
CA THR A 3 -31.25 4.66 32.06
C THR A 3 -31.02 4.99 30.60
N ALA A 4 -29.95 5.74 30.31
CA ALA A 4 -29.27 5.74 29.00
C ALA A 4 -27.88 6.34 29.17
N VAL A 5 -27.01 5.70 29.96
CA VAL A 5 -25.56 5.83 29.72
C VAL A 5 -25.30 5.04 28.44
N LYS A 6 -25.66 5.64 27.30
CA LYS A 6 -25.30 5.14 25.98
C LYS A 6 -23.80 5.31 25.91
N LEU A 7 -23.13 4.17 26.15
CA LEU A 7 -21.74 3.83 25.89
C LEU A 7 -21.01 4.99 25.24
N LEU A 8 -20.14 5.63 26.01
CA LEU A 8 -19.15 6.58 25.53
C LEU A 8 -18.65 6.07 24.18
N GLU A 9 -19.12 6.69 23.10
CA GLU A 9 -18.53 6.49 21.79
C GLU A 9 -17.08 6.85 22.01
N ASP A 10 -16.23 5.84 21.87
CA ASP A 10 -14.78 5.90 21.97
C ASP A 10 -14.25 6.81 20.85
N SER A 11 -14.52 8.11 21.02
CA SER A 11 -14.07 9.24 20.23
C SER A 11 -12.59 9.56 20.51
N THR A 12 -11.96 8.75 21.37
CA THR A 12 -10.56 8.80 21.75
C THR A 12 -9.71 7.74 21.05
N ALA A 13 -10.31 6.72 20.43
CA ALA A 13 -9.54 5.72 19.71
C ALA A 13 -8.85 6.31 18.47
N SER A 14 -7.56 6.59 18.63
CA SER A 14 -6.66 6.93 17.54
C SER A 14 -6.38 5.72 16.66
N CYS A 15 -6.26 5.95 15.35
CA CYS A 15 -5.77 4.96 14.42
C CYS A 15 -4.28 4.70 14.65
N CYS A 16 -3.86 3.46 14.38
CA CYS A 16 -2.46 3.11 14.54
C CYS A 16 -1.52 3.74 13.51
N TYR A 17 -0.22 3.62 13.78
CA TYR A 17 0.83 4.02 12.84
C TYR A 17 0.61 3.35 11.47
N ASN A 18 0.75 4.12 10.39
CA ASN A 18 0.41 3.77 9.00
C ASN A 18 -1.10 3.63 8.71
N PHE A 19 -1.95 4.21 9.55
CA PHE A 19 -3.39 4.30 9.31
C PHE A 19 -3.90 5.74 9.51
N TYR A 20 -4.98 6.10 8.81
CA TYR A 20 -5.71 7.35 9.00
C TYR A 20 -7.19 7.10 9.26
N ARG A 21 -7.84 8.09 9.88
CA ARG A 21 -9.27 8.05 10.18
C ARG A 21 -10.08 8.46 8.96
N ASP A 22 -10.86 7.53 8.43
CA ASP A 22 -11.87 7.78 7.40
C ASP A 22 -13.27 7.45 7.95
N GLY A 23 -13.98 8.48 8.39
CA GLY A 23 -15.23 8.34 9.15
C GLY A 23 -14.99 7.59 10.48
N ASN A 24 -15.67 6.45 10.64
CA ASN A 24 -15.54 5.58 11.83
C ASN A 24 -14.54 4.43 11.63
N GLN A 25 -13.78 4.43 10.54
CA GLN A 25 -12.86 3.36 10.19
C GLN A 25 -11.42 3.88 10.11
N CYS A 26 -10.47 3.03 10.52
CA CYS A 26 -9.05 3.26 10.29
C CYS A 26 -8.68 2.56 8.98
N LYS A 27 -8.20 3.32 8.01
CA LYS A 27 -7.74 2.82 6.70
C LYS A 27 -6.23 2.88 6.61
N ASP A 28 -5.63 1.91 5.92
CA ASP A 28 -4.20 1.93 5.60
C ASP A 28 -3.84 3.21 4.85
N CYS A 29 -2.61 3.70 5.05
CA CYS A 29 -2.11 4.82 4.28
C CYS A 29 -2.06 4.53 2.78
N PRO A 30 -2.38 5.54 1.95
CA PRO A 30 -2.18 5.43 0.51
C PRO A 30 -0.69 5.34 0.17
N ASP A 31 -0.39 4.82 -1.02
CA ASP A 31 0.96 4.76 -1.55
C ASP A 31 1.66 6.11 -1.51
N GLY A 32 2.93 6.11 -1.14
CA GLY A 32 3.72 7.34 -1.01
C GLY A 32 3.52 8.08 0.30
N TYR A 33 2.70 7.56 1.22
CA TYR A 33 2.46 8.15 2.53
C TYR A 33 2.54 7.11 3.66
N PHE A 34 2.96 7.55 4.84
CA PHE A 34 3.10 6.72 6.03
C PHE A 34 2.96 7.57 7.31
N GLY A 35 3.09 6.95 8.47
CA GLY A 35 3.01 7.67 9.75
C GLY A 35 1.62 7.68 10.39
N PHE A 36 1.46 8.46 11.45
CA PHE A 36 0.15 8.69 12.08
C PHE A 36 -0.71 9.57 11.18
N ASN A 37 -1.92 9.11 10.84
CA ASN A 37 -2.80 9.80 9.90
C ASN A 37 -2.17 10.03 8.52
N CYS A 38 -1.16 9.25 8.15
CA CYS A 38 -0.52 9.32 6.84
C CYS A 38 0.09 10.69 6.52
N SER A 39 0.57 11.40 7.54
CA SER A 39 1.12 12.75 7.39
C SER A 39 2.54 12.79 6.81
N GLU A 40 3.24 11.65 6.81
CA GLU A 40 4.62 11.56 6.33
C GLU A 40 4.61 11.10 4.86
N VAL A 41 5.46 11.71 4.04
CA VAL A 41 5.62 11.39 2.62
C VAL A 41 6.89 10.55 2.46
N CYS A 42 6.87 9.55 1.58
CA CYS A 42 8.08 8.77 1.31
C CYS A 42 9.23 9.67 0.82
N GLU A 43 10.34 9.64 1.55
CA GLU A 43 11.55 10.38 1.17
C GLU A 43 12.28 9.67 0.04
N THR A 44 12.84 10.42 -0.91
CA THR A 44 13.66 9.84 -1.97
C THR A 44 14.86 9.08 -1.38
N PRO A 45 15.17 7.86 -1.85
CA PRO A 45 14.68 7.24 -3.08
C PRO A 45 13.44 6.34 -2.90
N SER A 46 12.78 6.37 -1.75
CA SER A 46 11.68 5.45 -1.44
C SER A 46 10.33 5.87 -2.03
N TYR A 47 9.48 4.91 -2.39
CA TYR A 47 8.14 5.14 -2.92
C TYR A 47 7.19 3.95 -2.70
N GLY A 48 5.91 4.13 -3.06
CA GLY A 48 4.89 3.07 -3.07
C GLY A 48 4.30 2.78 -1.68
N LEU A 49 3.67 1.61 -1.54
CA LEU A 49 3.03 1.20 -0.28
C LEU A 49 4.05 1.15 0.86
N LYS A 50 3.83 1.93 1.92
CA LYS A 50 4.71 2.03 3.10
C LYS A 50 6.18 2.31 2.75
N CYS A 51 6.42 2.99 1.62
CA CYS A 51 7.77 3.34 1.15
C CYS A 51 8.70 2.12 0.94
N ALA A 52 8.15 0.95 0.62
CA ALA A 52 8.93 -0.29 0.49
C ALA A 52 9.73 -0.40 -0.81
N LEU A 53 9.44 0.42 -1.82
CA LEU A 53 10.12 0.42 -3.11
C LEU A 53 11.20 1.50 -3.19
N LYS A 54 12.18 1.34 -4.08
CA LYS A 54 13.27 2.30 -4.30
C LYS A 54 13.41 2.70 -5.77
N CYS A 55 13.60 3.98 -6.02
CA CYS A 55 13.87 4.55 -7.33
C CYS A 55 15.35 4.48 -7.69
N ASP A 56 15.61 4.26 -8.98
CA ASP A 56 16.94 4.39 -9.60
C ASP A 56 17.02 5.62 -10.54
N CYS A 57 16.06 6.55 -10.43
CA CYS A 57 15.95 7.73 -11.28
C CYS A 57 15.79 9.01 -10.45
N PHE A 58 16.00 10.14 -11.12
CA PHE A 58 15.68 11.46 -10.62
C PHE A 58 15.01 12.29 -11.72
N PRO A 59 13.85 12.93 -11.48
CA PRO A 59 13.09 12.96 -10.23
C PRO A 59 12.33 11.65 -9.96
N CYS A 60 12.25 11.27 -8.67
CA CYS A 60 11.49 10.10 -8.19
C CYS A 60 10.19 10.59 -7.53
N HIS A 61 9.06 10.03 -7.94
CA HIS A 61 7.76 10.35 -7.34
C HIS A 61 7.45 9.41 -6.19
N HIS A 62 7.08 9.94 -5.03
CA HIS A 62 6.80 9.15 -3.81
C HIS A 62 5.67 8.11 -3.99
N ILE A 63 4.72 8.31 -4.91
CA ILE A 63 3.64 7.35 -5.21
C ILE A 63 4.08 6.28 -6.21
N TYR A 64 4.42 6.68 -7.44
CA TYR A 64 4.63 5.75 -8.58
C TYR A 64 6.10 5.56 -8.96
N GLY A 65 7.03 6.19 -8.25
CA GLY A 65 8.46 6.10 -8.50
C GLY A 65 8.87 6.83 -9.78
N CYS A 66 9.53 6.10 -10.68
CA CYS A 66 10.06 6.65 -11.93
C CYS A 66 8.99 6.75 -13.01
N ASN A 67 8.91 7.88 -13.71
CA ASN A 67 8.08 7.96 -14.92
C ASN A 67 8.70 7.07 -16.01
N SER A 68 7.96 6.06 -16.48
CA SER A 68 8.42 5.16 -17.55
C SER A 68 8.72 5.89 -18.86
N ALA A 69 8.32 7.16 -19.01
CA ALA A 69 8.63 7.99 -20.17
C ALA A 69 10.09 8.50 -20.23
N THR A 70 10.87 8.41 -19.14
CA THR A 70 12.22 9.03 -19.08
C THR A 70 13.37 8.06 -18.75
N SER A 71 13.12 6.74 -18.68
CA SER A 71 14.19 5.74 -18.45
C SER A 71 14.67 5.04 -19.73
N SER A 72 14.63 5.73 -20.87
CA SER A 72 15.38 5.28 -22.05
C SER A 72 16.70 6.05 -22.14
N ARG A 73 17.82 5.30 -22.06
CA ARG A 73 19.25 5.67 -22.12
C ARG A 73 19.87 5.86 -20.72
N GLU A 74 20.78 5.00 -20.23
CA GLU A 74 21.78 4.18 -20.91
C GLU A 74 21.59 2.66 -20.68
N GLU A 75 21.04 1.99 -21.69
CA GLU A 75 21.38 0.60 -21.95
C GLU A 75 22.64 0.65 -22.82
N THR A 76 23.83 0.57 -22.21
CA THR A 76 25.04 0.26 -23.00
C THR A 76 24.87 -1.18 -23.49
N THR A 77 24.39 -1.30 -24.72
CA THR A 77 24.18 -2.56 -25.44
C THR A 77 25.50 -3.33 -25.55
N VAL A 78 25.67 -4.38 -24.75
CA VAL A 78 26.51 -5.51 -25.15
C VAL A 78 25.55 -6.54 -25.73
N LEU A 79 25.59 -6.68 -27.06
CA LEU A 79 24.81 -7.68 -27.78
C LEU A 79 25.24 -9.08 -27.31
N VAL A 80 24.36 -9.75 -26.56
CA VAL A 80 24.39 -11.21 -26.47
C VAL A 80 23.03 -11.73 -26.92
N GLU A 81 23.01 -12.22 -28.15
CA GLU A 81 21.86 -12.93 -28.71
C GLU A 81 21.57 -14.17 -27.87
N THR A 82 20.42 -14.22 -27.22
CA THR A 82 19.82 -15.50 -26.83
C THR A 82 18.37 -15.53 -27.31
N LYS A 83 18.10 -16.49 -28.19
CA LYS A 83 16.76 -16.82 -28.68
C LYS A 83 15.95 -17.40 -27.52
N GLY A 84 14.74 -16.90 -27.31
CA GLY A 84 13.82 -17.50 -26.35
C GLY A 84 12.47 -16.80 -26.39
N GLY A 85 11.54 -17.38 -27.15
CA GLY A 85 10.25 -16.80 -27.45
C GLY A 85 9.31 -16.66 -26.25
N ASP A 86 8.40 -15.70 -26.44
CA ASP A 86 7.11 -15.51 -25.79
C ASP A 86 6.39 -16.82 -25.47
N ALA A 87 6.14 -17.06 -24.18
CA ALA A 87 5.14 -18.00 -23.70
C ALA A 87 4.11 -17.21 -22.89
N THR A 88 3.07 -16.80 -23.60
CA THR A 88 1.87 -16.17 -23.08
C THR A 88 1.19 -17.03 -22.00
N ASN A 89 1.04 -16.43 -20.82
CA ASN A 89 -0.15 -16.41 -19.98
C ASN A 89 -1.07 -17.65 -20.01
N LYS A 90 -0.85 -18.63 -19.11
CA LYS A 90 -1.88 -19.61 -18.72
C LYS A 90 -1.51 -20.41 -17.46
N LEU A 91 -1.44 -19.76 -16.30
CA LEU A 91 -1.48 -20.44 -14.98
C LEU A 91 -1.78 -19.51 -13.78
N GLN A 92 -2.22 -18.27 -14.03
CA GLN A 92 -2.54 -17.31 -12.96
C GLN A 92 -4.04 -17.04 -12.76
N GLU A 93 -4.93 -17.54 -13.63
CA GLU A 93 -6.38 -17.34 -13.47
C GLU A 93 -7.09 -18.38 -12.58
N THR A 94 -6.46 -19.49 -12.22
CA THR A 94 -7.10 -20.50 -11.34
C THR A 94 -6.89 -20.20 -9.85
N ILE A 95 -5.83 -19.49 -9.49
CA ILE A 95 -5.49 -19.21 -8.08
C ILE A 95 -6.42 -18.12 -7.49
N VAL A 96 -6.82 -17.13 -8.30
CA VAL A 96 -7.66 -15.99 -7.84
C VAL A 96 -9.04 -16.45 -7.33
N THR A 97 -9.59 -17.52 -7.89
CA THR A 97 -10.94 -18.02 -7.52
C THR A 97 -10.93 -18.87 -6.25
N VAL A 98 -9.85 -19.63 -5.99
CA VAL A 98 -9.73 -20.43 -4.76
C VAL A 98 -9.41 -19.53 -3.55
N VAL A 99 -8.60 -18.48 -3.73
CA VAL A 99 -8.30 -17.52 -2.66
C VAL A 99 -9.54 -16.73 -2.22
N ARG A 100 -10.52 -16.51 -3.12
CA ARG A 100 -11.80 -15.86 -2.80
C ARG A 100 -12.70 -16.66 -1.84
N GLN A 101 -12.53 -17.98 -1.74
CA GLN A 101 -13.26 -18.82 -0.80
C GLN A 101 -12.55 -18.94 0.57
N ILE A 102 -11.28 -18.53 0.64
CA ILE A 102 -10.44 -18.51 1.86
C ILE A 102 -10.22 -17.07 2.36
N THR A 103 -10.82 -16.07 1.70
CA THR A 103 -10.76 -14.70 2.20
C THR A 103 -11.60 -14.61 3.46
N ILE A 104 -10.92 -14.75 4.60
CA ILE A 104 -11.36 -14.29 5.92
C ILE A 104 -12.01 -12.92 5.68
N PRO A 105 -13.23 -12.65 6.18
CA PRO A 105 -13.91 -11.38 5.95
C PRO A 105 -12.90 -10.27 6.20
N THR A 106 -12.63 -9.46 5.16
CA THR A 106 -11.70 -8.31 5.23
C THR A 106 -11.95 -7.60 6.54
N ASP A 107 -10.98 -7.74 7.45
CA ASP A 107 -11.15 -7.52 8.88
C ASP A 107 -11.98 -6.27 9.14
N LEU A 108 -13.24 -6.49 9.50
CA LEU A 108 -14.14 -5.49 10.05
C LEU A 108 -13.72 -5.24 11.50
N PHE A 109 -12.46 -4.84 11.70
CA PHE A 109 -11.89 -4.49 12.97
C PHE A 109 -11.16 -3.17 12.76
N SER A 110 -11.78 -2.09 13.23
CA SER A 110 -11.10 -0.82 13.42
C SER A 110 -9.74 -1.10 14.07
N LYS A 111 -8.64 -0.87 13.34
CA LYS A 111 -7.27 -1.03 13.84
C LYS A 111 -6.97 0.12 14.80
N LYS A 112 -7.51 -0.01 16.01
CA LYS A 112 -7.36 0.96 17.10
C LYS A 112 -6.08 0.63 17.86
N CYS A 113 -5.32 1.67 18.17
CA CYS A 113 -4.15 1.50 19.00
C CYS A 113 -4.57 1.31 20.45
N LYS A 114 -4.14 0.21 21.06
CA LYS A 114 -4.31 0.00 22.49
C LYS A 114 -3.24 0.86 23.17
N GLU A 115 -3.67 1.93 23.81
CA GLU A 115 -2.79 2.67 24.73
C GLU A 115 -2.36 1.71 25.84
N SER A 116 -1.05 1.61 26.07
CA SER A 116 -0.44 0.71 27.07
C SER A 116 -0.39 1.34 28.44
#